data_AF-A0A916BQ22-F1
#
_entry.id   AF-A0A916BQ22-F1
#
_cell.length_a   1.000
_cell.length_b   1.000
_cell.length_c   1.000
_cell.angle_alpha   90.00
_cell.angle_beta   90.00
_cell.angle_gamma   90.00
#
_symmetry.space_group_name_H-M   'P 1'
#
loop_
_entity.id
_entity.type
_entity.pdbx_description
1 polymer ?
#
loop_
_entity_poly.entity_id
_entity_poly.type
_entity_poly.pdbx_seq_one_letter_code
_entity_poly.pdbx_strand_id
1 'polypeptide(L)'
;MVKPRDEHGHLLNTELRVIFGRPDEVLALFGKSTAYIERTHLTMRLFNGRLVRHTLGFSKNVDMYRASAAWEDAIYKLVRPLKTLRVAIQAVSGRRWQPCSPAMAAGLTDHLWTVKELLTTVVLPNT
;
A
#
# COMPACT_ATOMS: atom_id res chain seq x y z
N MET A 1 -5.56 -11.69 -12.21
CA MET A 1 -5.01 -12.65 -13.18
C MET A 1 -5.63 -14.01 -12.89
N VAL A 2 -6.41 -14.54 -13.84
CA VAL A 2 -7.09 -15.83 -13.75
C VAL A 2 -6.19 -16.86 -14.44
N LYS A 3 -6.04 -18.02 -13.82
CA LYS A 3 -5.19 -19.11 -14.27
C LYS A 3 -6.05 -20.35 -14.46
N PRO A 4 -6.79 -20.48 -15.58
CA PRO A 4 -7.63 -21.64 -15.80
C PRO A 4 -6.78 -22.91 -15.88
N ARG A 5 -7.35 -24.00 -15.39
CA ARG A 5 -6.71 -25.31 -15.32
C ARG A 5 -7.61 -26.36 -15.94
N ASP A 6 -7.02 -27.41 -16.49
CA ASP A 6 -7.76 -28.58 -16.95
C ASP A 6 -8.28 -29.42 -15.78
N GLU A 7 -9.00 -30.50 -16.10
CA GLU A 7 -9.52 -31.47 -15.13
C GLU A 7 -8.44 -32.20 -14.33
N HIS A 8 -7.19 -32.20 -14.81
CA HIS A 8 -6.02 -32.78 -14.15
C HIS A 8 -5.22 -31.74 -13.34
N GLY A 9 -5.62 -30.46 -13.36
CA GLY A 9 -4.98 -29.37 -12.65
C GLY A 9 -3.79 -28.72 -13.37
N HIS A 10 -3.51 -29.05 -14.63
CA HIS A 10 -2.47 -28.39 -15.41
C HIS A 10 -2.89 -26.97 -15.80
N LEU A 11 -1.93 -26.04 -15.80
CA LEU A 11 -2.17 -24.66 -16.19
C LEU A 11 -2.34 -24.56 -17.71
N LEU A 12 -3.47 -24.04 -18.17
CA LEU A 12 -3.74 -23.89 -19.60
C LEU A 12 -3.19 -22.57 -20.15
N ASN A 13 -3.62 -21.45 -19.58
CA ASN A 13 -3.18 -20.13 -19.99
C ASN A 13 -3.23 -19.17 -18.78
N THR A 14 -3.04 -17.89 -19.04
CA THR A 14 -3.18 -16.84 -18.04
C THR A 14 -3.93 -15.67 -18.63
N GLU A 15 -5.03 -15.29 -17.99
CA GLU A 15 -5.93 -14.25 -18.47
C GLU A 15 -6.00 -13.09 -17.48
N LEU A 16 -5.98 -11.86 -18.00
CA LEU A 16 -6.24 -10.69 -17.18
C LEU A 16 -7.74 -10.45 -17.10
N ARG A 17 -8.26 -10.34 -15.89
CA ARG A 17 -9.67 -10.04 -15.61
C ARG A 17 -9.74 -8.90 -14.61
N VAL A 18 -10.45 -7.84 -14.97
CA VAL A 18 -10.81 -6.76 -14.07
C VAL A 18 -12.05 -7.21 -13.30
N ILE A 19 -11.95 -7.28 -11.96
CA ILE A 19 -13.06 -7.70 -11.08
C ILE A 19 -13.79 -6.47 -10.51
N PHE A 20 -13.05 -5.39 -10.25
CA PHE A 20 -13.57 -4.16 -9.67
C PHE A 20 -13.15 -2.95 -10.51
N GLY A 21 -14.07 -1.98 -10.65
CA GLY A 21 -13.88 -0.77 -11.47
C GLY A 21 -14.24 -0.95 -12.95
N ARG A 22 -14.16 0.14 -13.72
CA ARG A 22 -14.40 0.11 -15.17
C ARG A 22 -13.17 -0.45 -15.90
N PRO A 23 -13.30 -1.48 -16.75
CA PRO A 23 -12.16 -2.12 -17.40
C PRO A 23 -11.21 -1.15 -18.11
N ASP A 24 -11.75 -0.20 -18.87
CA ASP A 24 -10.96 0.73 -19.68
C ASP A 24 -10.10 1.65 -18.80
N GLU A 25 -10.64 2.12 -17.67
CA GLU A 25 -9.92 2.98 -16.72
C GLU A 25 -8.84 2.21 -15.97
N VAL A 26 -9.16 1.01 -15.50
CA VAL A 26 -8.22 0.16 -14.76
C VAL A 26 -7.04 -0.21 -15.65
N LEU A 27 -7.31 -0.57 -16.91
CA LEU A 27 -6.27 -0.93 -17.87
C LEU A 27 -5.45 0.28 -18.31
N ALA A 28 -6.06 1.46 -18.46
CA ALA A 28 -5.33 2.69 -18.75
C ALA A 28 -4.38 3.08 -17.61
N LEU A 29 -4.80 2.91 -16.35
CA LEU A 29 -4.03 3.33 -15.18
C LEU A 29 -2.93 2.35 -14.78
N PHE A 30 -3.23 1.04 -14.75
CA PHE A 30 -2.32 0.01 -14.23
C PHE A 30 -1.70 -0.87 -15.33
N GLY A 31 -2.12 -0.69 -16.58
CA GLY A 31 -1.75 -1.58 -17.66
C GLY A 31 -2.24 -3.02 -17.42
N LYS A 32 -1.51 -3.98 -18.00
CA LYS A 32 -1.81 -5.42 -17.85
C LYS A 32 -1.09 -6.08 -16.67
N SER A 33 -0.72 -5.31 -15.64
CA SER A 33 0.12 -5.80 -14.53
C SER A 33 -0.63 -5.83 -13.19
N THR A 34 -0.47 -6.92 -12.43
CA THR A 34 -0.91 -7.02 -11.03
C THR A 34 0.20 -6.70 -10.02
N ALA A 35 1.41 -6.39 -10.50
CA ALA A 35 2.59 -6.23 -9.66
C ALA A 35 2.41 -5.17 -8.56
N TYR A 36 1.69 -4.08 -8.85
CA TYR A 36 1.41 -3.03 -7.87
C TYR A 36 0.58 -3.52 -6.69
N ILE A 37 -0.49 -4.28 -6.97
CA ILE A 37 -1.38 -4.86 -5.96
C ILE A 37 -0.63 -5.92 -5.15
N GLU A 38 0.13 -6.78 -5.82
CA GLU A 38 0.95 -7.81 -5.18
C GLU A 38 2.00 -7.19 -4.26
N ARG A 39 2.63 -6.08 -4.69
CA ARG A 39 3.59 -5.33 -3.88
C ARG A 39 2.94 -4.74 -2.64
N THR A 40 1.72 -4.22 -2.75
CA THR A 40 0.93 -3.73 -1.60
C THR A 40 0.61 -4.89 -0.65
N HIS A 41 0.09 -6.01 -1.14
CA HIS A 41 -0.20 -7.18 -0.30
C HIS A 41 1.05 -7.72 0.42
N LEU A 42 2.22 -7.69 -0.22
CA LEU A 42 3.48 -8.06 0.43
C LEU A 42 3.82 -7.10 1.58
N THR A 43 3.67 -5.79 1.38
CA THR A 43 3.83 -4.80 2.46
C THR A 43 2.88 -5.11 3.60
N MET A 44 1.58 -5.27 3.31
CA MET A 44 0.57 -5.54 4.35
C MET A 44 0.92 -6.78 5.17
N ARG A 45 1.35 -7.88 4.55
CA ARG A 45 1.73 -9.11 5.28
C ARG A 45 2.97 -8.94 6.16
N LEU A 46 3.88 -8.06 5.79
CA LEU A 46 5.09 -7.79 6.55
C LEU A 46 4.82 -6.88 7.76
N PHE A 47 3.94 -5.88 7.59
CA PHE A 47 3.69 -4.85 8.60
C PHE A 47 2.46 -5.13 9.47
N ASN A 48 1.52 -5.96 9.01
CA ASN A 48 0.31 -6.29 9.74
C ASN A 48 0.37 -7.72 10.27
N GLY A 49 0.66 -7.85 11.58
CA GLY A 49 0.68 -9.13 12.29
C GLY A 49 -0.62 -9.94 12.19
N ARG A 50 -1.77 -9.29 11.93
CA ARG A 50 -3.08 -9.96 11.77
C ARG A 50 -3.18 -10.76 10.48
N LEU A 51 -2.27 -10.53 9.52
CA LEU A 51 -2.18 -11.28 8.26
C LEU A 51 -1.17 -12.44 8.32
N VAL A 52 -0.49 -12.63 9.45
CA VAL A 52 0.46 -13.74 9.64
C VAL A 52 -0.32 -15.03 9.90
N ARG A 53 0.01 -16.06 9.10
CA ARG A 53 -0.64 -17.37 9.15
C ARG A 53 -0.25 -18.11 10.44
N HIS A 54 -1.19 -18.89 11.00
CA HIS A 54 -0.97 -19.74 12.19
C HIS A 54 -0.51 -18.97 13.45
N THR A 55 -1.02 -17.75 13.66
CA THR A 55 -0.81 -17.00 14.89
C THR A 55 -2.13 -16.74 15.60
N LEU A 56 -2.09 -16.43 16.89
CA LEU A 56 -3.28 -15.96 17.64
C LEU A 56 -3.60 -14.48 17.37
N GLY A 57 -2.83 -13.81 16.51
CA GLY A 57 -2.92 -12.37 16.25
C GLY A 57 -3.98 -11.97 15.21
N PHE A 58 -4.79 -12.90 14.70
CA PHE A 58 -5.80 -12.58 13.68
C PHE A 58 -6.99 -11.80 14.26
N SER A 59 -7.70 -11.09 13.40
CA SER A 59 -8.92 -10.36 13.82
C SER A 59 -10.12 -11.29 13.86
N LYS A 60 -10.84 -11.31 14.99
CA LYS A 60 -12.12 -12.03 15.13
C LYS A 60 -13.32 -11.27 14.55
N ASN A 61 -13.18 -9.96 14.38
CA ASN A 61 -14.18 -9.09 13.77
C ASN A 61 -13.56 -8.42 12.53
N VAL A 62 -14.29 -8.40 11.42
CA VAL A 62 -13.89 -7.77 10.16
C VAL A 62 -13.61 -6.27 10.31
N ASP A 63 -14.32 -5.57 11.20
CA ASP A 63 -14.11 -4.14 11.42
C ASP A 63 -12.76 -3.86 12.09
N MET A 64 -12.33 -4.75 12.99
CA MET A 64 -10.99 -4.67 13.58
C MET A 64 -9.89 -4.99 12.56
N TYR A 65 -10.16 -5.87 11.59
CA TYR A 65 -9.26 -6.08 10.47
C TYR A 65 -9.15 -4.83 9.60
N ARG A 66 -10.29 -4.22 9.22
CA ARG A 66 -10.35 -2.99 8.43
C ARG A 66 -9.60 -1.85 9.12
N ALA A 67 -9.82 -1.65 10.42
CA ALA A 67 -9.13 -0.65 11.21
C ALA A 67 -7.60 -0.86 11.20
N SER A 68 -7.15 -2.11 11.37
CA SER A 68 -5.71 -2.41 11.33
C SER A 68 -5.09 -2.26 9.94
N ALA A 69 -5.84 -2.58 8.87
CA ALA A 69 -5.39 -2.34 7.50
C ALA A 69 -5.27 -0.84 7.22
N ALA A 70 -6.26 -0.04 7.62
CA ALA A 70 -6.22 1.41 7.49
C ALA A 70 -5.06 2.03 8.28
N TRP A 71 -4.79 1.52 9.49
CA TRP A 71 -3.65 1.95 10.31
C TRP A 71 -2.31 1.70 9.61
N GLU A 72 -2.09 0.49 9.09
CA GLU A 72 -0.85 0.14 8.40
C GLU A 72 -0.66 0.97 7.13
N ASP A 73 -1.72 1.15 6.35
CA ASP A 73 -1.73 2.00 5.15
C ASP A 73 -1.35 3.45 5.49
N ALA A 74 -1.92 4.02 6.56
CA ALA A 74 -1.64 5.38 6.98
C ALA A 74 -0.17 5.55 7.41
N ILE A 75 0.35 4.59 8.20
CA ILE A 75 1.76 4.59 8.61
C ILE A 75 2.69 4.49 7.39
N TYR A 76 2.39 3.60 6.45
CA TYR A 76 3.21 3.43 5.24
C TYR A 76 3.22 4.69 4.37
N LYS A 77 2.06 5.35 4.19
CA LYS A 77 1.89 6.50 3.30
C LYS A 77 2.40 7.81 3.89
N LEU A 78 2.10 8.10 5.16
CA LEU A 78 2.31 9.41 5.77
C LEU A 78 3.59 9.48 6.62
N VAL A 79 3.84 8.44 7.43
CA VAL A 79 4.88 8.46 8.47
C VAL A 79 6.21 7.91 7.97
N ARG A 80 6.18 6.82 7.19
CA ARG A 80 7.40 6.07 6.85
C ARG A 80 8.14 6.65 5.63
N PRO A 81 9.39 7.13 5.77
CA PRO A 81 10.19 7.51 4.60
C PRO A 81 10.64 6.26 3.82
N LEU A 82 10.60 6.35 2.49
CA LEU A 82 11.07 5.29 1.60
C LEU A 82 12.39 5.67 0.94
N LYS A 83 13.37 4.75 1.00
CA LYS A 83 14.72 4.99 0.45
C LYS A 83 14.71 5.33 -1.04
N THR A 84 13.76 4.77 -1.79
CA THR A 84 13.58 4.95 -3.24
C THR A 84 12.91 6.27 -3.61
N LEU A 85 12.27 6.94 -2.66
CA LEU A 85 11.58 8.23 -2.89
C LEU A 85 12.41 9.44 -2.42
N ARG A 86 13.58 9.21 -1.82
CA ARG A 86 14.43 10.28 -1.29
C ARG A 86 14.85 11.24 -2.39
N VAL A 87 14.78 12.53 -2.11
CA VAL A 87 15.15 13.60 -3.05
C VAL A 87 16.58 14.02 -2.78
N ALA A 88 17.36 14.24 -3.84
CA ALA A 88 18.71 14.77 -3.72
C ALA A 88 18.66 16.25 -3.34
N ILE A 89 19.45 16.65 -2.34
CA ILE A 89 19.56 18.04 -1.90
C ILE A 89 20.99 18.53 -2.13
N GLN A 90 21.14 19.78 -2.56
CA GLN A 90 22.45 20.43 -2.64
C GLN A 90 22.99 20.59 -1.23
N ALA A 91 24.00 19.78 -0.90
CA ALA A 91 24.49 19.65 0.46
C ALA A 91 25.40 20.83 0.82
N VAL A 92 24.94 21.71 1.71
CA VAL A 92 25.80 22.69 2.40
C VAL A 92 26.49 22.05 3.63
N SER A 93 25.94 20.95 4.16
CA SER A 93 26.36 20.35 5.45
C SER A 93 26.49 18.81 5.45
N GLY A 94 26.80 18.20 4.30
CA GLY A 94 27.10 16.76 4.21
C GLY A 94 25.89 15.81 4.10
N ARG A 95 24.65 16.30 4.22
CA ARG A 95 23.45 15.51 3.93
C ARG A 95 23.07 15.62 2.45
N ARG A 96 23.22 14.52 1.69
CA ARG A 96 22.91 14.44 0.24
C ARG A 96 21.44 14.12 -0.08
N TRP A 97 20.71 13.55 0.87
CA TRP A 97 19.36 13.02 0.63
C TRP A 97 18.35 13.50 1.68
N GLN A 98 17.23 14.01 1.22
CA GLN A 98 16.06 14.32 2.04
C GLN A 98 15.12 13.09 2.09
N PRO A 99 14.72 12.64 3.29
CA PRO A 99 13.68 11.63 3.44
C PRO A 99 12.37 12.06 2.78
N CYS A 100 11.64 11.11 2.18
CA CYS A 100 10.37 11.36 1.52
C CYS A 100 9.45 10.14 1.72
N SER A 101 8.21 10.38 2.13
CA SER A 101 7.15 9.36 2.20
C SER A 101 6.36 9.29 0.88
N PRO A 102 5.57 8.23 0.66
CA PRO A 102 4.67 8.16 -0.50
C PRO A 102 3.73 9.37 -0.61
N ALA A 103 3.18 9.84 0.51
CA ALA A 103 2.29 10.99 0.51
C ALA A 103 3.02 12.30 0.15
N MET A 104 4.27 12.46 0.58
CA MET A 104 5.11 13.59 0.15
C MET A 104 5.41 13.51 -1.36
N ALA A 105 5.78 12.34 -1.86
CA ALA A 105 6.05 12.15 -3.29
C ALA A 105 4.81 12.40 -4.16
N ALA A 106 3.62 12.14 -3.63
CA ALA A 106 2.34 12.42 -4.27
C ALA A 106 1.85 13.87 -4.09
N GLY A 107 2.58 14.72 -3.34
CA GLY A 107 2.17 16.10 -3.06
C GLY A 107 0.98 16.25 -2.11
N LEU A 108 0.64 15.20 -1.34
CA LEU A 108 -0.48 15.22 -0.38
C LEU A 108 -0.10 15.84 0.97
N THR A 109 1.20 15.92 1.26
CA THR A 109 1.78 16.53 2.47
C THR A 109 3.18 17.02 2.13
N ASP A 110 3.69 18.00 2.86
CA ASP A 110 5.04 18.58 2.67
C ASP A 110 6.07 18.05 3.68
N HIS A 111 5.64 17.23 4.63
CA HIS A 111 6.48 16.68 5.69
C HIS A 111 6.15 15.21 6.01
N LEU A 112 7.08 14.56 6.72
CA LEU A 112 6.84 13.25 7.30
C LEU A 112 6.00 13.40 8.56
N TRP A 113 4.87 12.71 8.59
CA TRP A 113 3.99 12.75 9.75
C TRP A 113 4.62 12.00 10.92
N THR A 114 4.28 12.42 12.13
CA THR A 114 4.53 11.60 13.32
C THR A 114 3.35 10.68 13.63
N VAL A 115 3.60 9.60 14.37
CA VAL A 115 2.51 8.73 14.86
C VAL A 115 1.53 9.51 15.73
N LYS A 116 2.04 10.43 16.55
CA LYS A 116 1.22 11.29 17.41
C LYS A 116 0.30 12.17 16.56
N GLU A 117 0.88 12.88 15.59
CA GLU A 117 0.13 13.71 14.65
C GLU A 117 -0.95 12.91 13.93
N LEU A 118 -0.62 11.74 13.37
CA LEU A 118 -1.59 10.88 12.70
C LEU A 118 -2.79 10.52 13.59
N LEU A 119 -2.58 10.30 14.89
CA LEU A 119 -3.63 9.97 15.85
C LEU A 119 -4.41 11.18 16.37
N THR A 120 -3.83 12.38 16.33
CA THR A 120 -4.44 13.60 16.85
C THR A 120 -5.06 14.49 15.77
N THR A 121 -4.70 14.29 14.51
CA THR A 121 -5.25 15.07 13.40
C THR A 121 -6.71 14.70 13.18
N VAL A 122 -7.58 15.69 13.38
CA VAL A 122 -9.02 15.56 13.13
C VAL A 122 -9.24 15.66 11.62
N VAL A 123 -9.80 14.61 11.04
CA VAL A 123 -10.26 14.64 9.65
C VAL A 123 -11.56 15.44 9.63
N LEU A 124 -11.59 16.55 8.90
CA LEU A 124 -12.84 17.27 8.67
C LEU A 124 -13.80 16.31 7.95
N PRO A 125 -15.05 16.16 8.41
CA PRO A 125 -16.02 15.34 7.70
C PRO A 125 -16.17 15.89 6.28
N ASN A 126 -16.14 15.01 5.29
CA ASN A 126 -16.39 15.40 3.90
C ASN A 126 -17.75 16.08 3.83
N THR A 127 -17.78 17.37 3.52
CA THR A 127 -18.99 18.14 3.16
C THR A 127 -19.57 17.67 1.84
#